data_AF-A0A943JQ04-F1
#
_entry.id   AF-A0A943JQ04-F1
#
_cell.length_a   1.000
_cell.length_b   1.000
_cell.length_c   1.000
_cell.angle_alpha   90.00
_cell.angle_beta   90.00
_cell.angle_gamma   90.00
#
_symmetry.space_group_name_H-M   'P 1'
#
loop_
_entity.id
_entity.type
_entity.pdbx_description
1 polymer ?
#
loop_
_entity_poly.entity_id
_entity_poly.type
_entity_poly.pdbx_seq_one_letter_code
_entity_poly.pdbx_strand_id
1 'polypeptide(L)'
;MKEHLEAQLSTLEMYPVSAKKGKICKGKPRFKQLSERKRLILLIGLEDCKKVRKFEAKKNVWKIDYSDIAVEVQGDEAIDDWKEFKKETNNLFYRRVKIALGKGVAVVEKNFRNLETRIGFLEVASLSGNIEAILIVNKRLLKKDSYLQQQYAKGLLQIGVDKVYFI
;
A
#
# COMPACT_ATOMS: atom_id res chain seq x y z
N MET A 1 20.69 -9.82 -8.01
CA MET A 1 19.96 -9.01 -6.99
C MET A 1 20.29 -7.52 -7.07
N LYS A 2 21.55 -7.10 -7.28
CA LYS A 2 21.96 -5.69 -7.44
C LYS A 2 21.31 -5.01 -8.66
N GLU A 3 21.37 -5.67 -9.81
CA GLU A 3 20.79 -5.22 -11.09
C GLU A 3 19.28 -4.99 -11.03
N HIS A 4 18.54 -5.86 -10.32
CA HIS A 4 17.09 -5.70 -10.15
C HIS A 4 16.72 -4.45 -9.36
N LEU A 5 17.57 -4.04 -8.42
CA LEU A 5 17.31 -2.85 -7.63
C LEU A 5 17.71 -1.57 -8.37
N GLU A 6 18.74 -1.62 -9.21
CA GLU A 6 19.13 -0.52 -10.10
C GLU A 6 18.04 -0.24 -11.14
N ALA A 7 17.48 -1.28 -11.74
CA ALA A 7 16.30 -1.16 -12.62
C ALA A 7 15.07 -0.57 -11.90
N GLN A 8 14.89 -0.86 -10.61
CA GLN A 8 13.83 -0.27 -9.80
C GLN A 8 14.08 1.19 -9.43
N LEU A 9 15.35 1.61 -9.34
CA LEU A 9 15.69 3.01 -9.08
C LEU A 9 15.45 3.86 -10.33
N SER A 10 15.79 3.35 -11.52
CA SER A 10 15.51 4.05 -12.78
C SER A 10 14.00 4.21 -13.03
N THR A 11 13.16 3.28 -12.56
CA THR A 11 11.71 3.44 -12.70
C THR A 11 11.10 4.46 -11.75
N LEU A 12 11.78 4.83 -10.66
CA LEU A 12 11.30 5.88 -9.74
C LEU A 12 11.20 7.23 -10.43
N GLU A 13 12.17 7.56 -11.30
CA GLU A 13 12.24 8.85 -11.99
C GLU A 13 11.03 9.09 -12.92
N MET A 14 10.31 8.02 -13.28
CA MET A 14 9.12 8.10 -14.13
C MET A 14 7.85 8.52 -13.37
N TYR A 15 7.85 8.45 -12.03
CA TYR A 15 6.66 8.69 -11.22
C TYR A 15 6.82 9.96 -10.37
N PRO A 16 6.04 11.03 -10.59
CA PRO A 16 6.10 12.26 -9.79
C PRO A 16 5.98 12.03 -8.27
N VAL A 17 5.21 11.05 -7.82
CA VAL A 17 5.12 10.71 -6.40
C VAL A 17 6.46 10.30 -5.78
N SER A 18 7.44 9.84 -6.58
CA SER A 18 8.76 9.44 -6.09
C SER A 18 9.59 10.61 -5.54
N ALA A 19 9.28 11.85 -5.96
CA ALA A 19 9.91 13.04 -5.42
C ALA A 19 9.62 13.25 -3.93
N LYS A 20 8.51 12.68 -3.42
CA LYS A 20 8.16 12.71 -2.01
C LYS A 20 8.99 11.67 -1.23
N LYS A 21 9.69 12.12 -0.19
CA LYS A 21 10.37 11.25 0.78
C LYS A 21 9.85 11.48 2.20
N GLY A 22 9.10 10.50 2.71
CA GLY A 22 8.50 10.52 4.04
C GLY A 22 9.49 10.27 5.17
N LYS A 23 9.00 10.41 6.40
CA LYS A 23 9.79 10.18 7.62
C LYS A 23 9.50 8.84 8.28
N ILE A 24 10.53 8.22 8.83
CA ILE A 24 10.39 7.08 9.74
C ILE A 24 9.93 7.59 11.11
N CYS A 25 8.82 7.07 11.60
CA CYS A 25 8.28 7.40 12.90
C CYS A 25 8.89 6.51 13.99
N LYS A 26 9.45 7.13 15.05
CA LYS A 26 10.10 6.42 16.17
C LYS A 26 9.12 5.65 17.09
N GLY A 27 7.83 6.00 17.05
CA GLY A 27 6.79 5.41 17.91
C GLY A 27 5.77 4.58 17.13
N LYS A 28 4.89 3.89 17.87
CA LYS A 28 3.75 3.18 17.26
C LYS A 28 2.74 4.18 16.68
N PRO A 29 2.06 3.82 15.57
CA PRO A 29 1.01 4.64 15.01
C PRO A 29 -0.13 4.79 16.02
N ARG A 30 -0.59 6.02 16.22
CA ARG A 30 -1.76 6.32 17.04
C ARG A 30 -3.02 6.08 16.20
N PHE A 31 -3.49 4.85 16.14
CA PHE A 31 -4.66 4.44 15.34
C PHE A 31 -5.94 5.24 15.60
N LYS A 32 -6.10 5.86 16.78
CA LYS A 32 -7.19 6.82 17.02
C LYS A 32 -7.07 8.06 16.12
N GLN A 33 -5.90 8.66 16.10
CA GLN A 33 -5.61 9.83 15.26
C GLN A 33 -5.62 9.50 13.78
N LEU A 34 -5.18 8.28 13.41
CA LEU A 34 -5.18 7.84 12.00
C LEU A 34 -6.58 7.80 11.39
N SER A 35 -7.63 7.56 12.18
CA SER A 35 -9.02 7.60 11.68
C SER A 35 -9.62 9.00 11.59
N GLU A 36 -8.99 10.07 12.08
CA GLU A 36 -9.65 11.39 12.17
C GLU A 36 -9.70 12.16 10.85
N ARG A 37 -8.93 11.75 9.84
CA ARG A 37 -8.85 12.44 8.54
C ARG A 37 -8.77 11.43 7.41
N LYS A 38 -9.06 11.88 6.18
CA LYS A 38 -8.86 11.10 4.97
C LYS A 38 -7.38 10.75 4.81
N ARG A 39 -7.09 9.46 4.68
CA ARG A 39 -5.73 8.93 4.60
C ARG A 39 -5.71 7.65 3.78
N LEU A 40 -4.56 7.42 3.16
CA LEU A 40 -4.22 6.16 2.55
C LEU A 40 -3.22 5.43 3.45
N ILE A 41 -3.53 4.20 3.84
CA ILE A 41 -2.66 3.36 4.67
C ILE A 41 -2.31 2.09 3.91
N LEU A 42 -1.03 1.89 3.65
CA LEU A 42 -0.49 0.69 3.00
C LEU A 42 0.05 -0.24 4.08
N LEU A 43 -0.34 -1.50 4.02
CA LEU A 43 0.12 -2.54 4.96
C LEU A 43 1.15 -3.46 4.29
N ILE A 44 2.19 -3.83 5.04
CA ILE A 44 3.13 -4.90 4.65
C ILE A 44 3.25 -5.92 5.78
N GLY A 45 2.70 -7.11 5.57
CA GLY A 45 2.82 -8.25 6.48
C GLY A 45 2.01 -8.11 7.78
N LEU A 46 0.84 -7.48 7.74
CA LEU A 46 0.04 -7.14 8.92
C LEU A 46 -1.34 -7.78 8.93
N GLU A 47 -1.54 -8.80 8.11
CA GLU A 47 -2.79 -9.50 7.85
C GLU A 47 -3.44 -9.99 9.17
N ASP A 48 -2.62 -10.56 10.06
CA ASP A 48 -3.07 -11.10 11.35
C ASP A 48 -3.00 -10.12 12.52
N CYS A 49 -2.56 -8.88 12.28
CA CYS A 49 -2.28 -7.94 13.37
C CYS A 49 -3.57 -7.51 14.07
N LYS A 50 -3.79 -7.97 15.31
CA LYS A 50 -4.97 -7.64 16.14
C LYS A 50 -5.25 -6.13 16.25
N LYS A 51 -4.20 -5.30 16.25
CA LYS A 51 -4.34 -3.84 16.33
C LYS A 51 -4.86 -3.24 15.02
N VAL A 52 -4.41 -3.76 13.89
CA VAL A 52 -4.86 -3.35 12.56
C VAL A 52 -6.30 -3.79 12.36
N ARG A 53 -6.65 -5.04 12.67
CA ARG A 53 -8.04 -5.53 12.62
C ARG A 53 -9.02 -4.69 13.45
N LYS A 54 -8.63 -4.31 14.67
CA LYS A 54 -9.44 -3.39 15.50
C LYS A 54 -9.59 -2.00 14.90
N PHE A 55 -8.59 -1.53 14.15
CA PHE A 55 -8.64 -0.24 13.47
C PHE A 55 -9.52 -0.30 12.22
N GLU A 56 -9.45 -1.39 11.45
CA GLU A 56 -10.27 -1.66 10.28
C GLU A 56 -11.76 -1.79 10.61
N ALA A 57 -12.11 -2.23 11.82
CA ALA A 57 -13.50 -2.31 12.28
C ALA A 57 -14.18 -0.96 12.54
N LYS A 58 -13.48 0.17 12.38
CA LYS A 58 -14.05 1.51 12.59
C LYS A 58 -14.92 1.93 11.41
N LYS A 59 -16.04 2.60 11.70
CA LYS A 59 -17.04 3.06 10.70
C LYS A 59 -16.46 3.84 9.52
N ASN A 60 -15.37 4.59 9.72
CA ASN A 60 -14.77 5.45 8.69
C ASN A 60 -13.45 4.91 8.12
N VAL A 61 -13.15 3.63 8.40
CA VAL A 61 -11.99 2.92 7.90
C VAL A 61 -12.50 1.81 6.99
N TRP A 62 -11.96 1.74 5.79
CA TRP A 62 -12.34 0.77 4.78
C TRP A 62 -11.14 -0.12 4.48
N LYS A 63 -11.24 -1.42 4.77
CA LYS A 63 -10.24 -2.41 4.34
C LYS A 63 -10.47 -2.71 2.85
N ILE A 64 -9.40 -2.65 2.05
CA ILE A 64 -9.40 -3.07 0.66
C ILE A 64 -8.28 -4.09 0.49
N ASP A 65 -8.66 -5.35 0.35
CA ASP A 65 -7.74 -6.46 0.15
C ASP A 65 -7.72 -6.84 -1.33
N TYR A 66 -6.53 -6.80 -1.94
CA TYR A 66 -6.38 -7.18 -3.34
C TYR A 66 -6.73 -8.66 -3.57
N SER A 67 -6.46 -9.53 -2.60
CA SER A 67 -6.68 -10.97 -2.72
C SER A 67 -8.18 -11.29 -2.71
N ASP A 68 -8.94 -10.65 -1.82
CA ASP A 68 -10.40 -10.81 -1.78
C ASP A 68 -11.05 -10.35 -3.10
N ILE A 69 -10.56 -9.26 -3.69
CA ILE A 69 -11.02 -8.77 -4.99
C ILE A 69 -10.65 -9.72 -6.12
N ALA A 70 -9.44 -10.28 -6.09
CA ALA A 70 -9.00 -11.25 -7.08
C ALA A 70 -9.91 -12.49 -7.08
N VAL A 71 -10.31 -12.98 -5.89
CA VAL A 71 -11.28 -14.08 -5.75
C VAL A 71 -12.66 -13.68 -6.28
N GLU A 72 -13.13 -12.47 -6.00
CA GLU A 72 -14.41 -11.96 -6.50
C GLU A 72 -14.45 -11.89 -8.03
N VAL A 73 -13.38 -11.39 -8.65
CA VAL A 73 -13.25 -11.31 -10.11
C VAL A 73 -13.08 -12.69 -10.74
N GLN A 74 -12.38 -13.60 -10.08
CA GLN A 74 -12.22 -14.98 -10.57
C GLN A 74 -13.52 -15.78 -10.51
N GLY A 75 -14.42 -15.46 -9.58
CA GLY A 75 -15.75 -16.05 -9.50
C GLY A 75 -16.69 -15.64 -10.64
N ASP A 76 -16.29 -14.67 -11.46
CA ASP A 76 -16.98 -14.33 -12.70
C ASP A 76 -16.55 -15.33 -13.78
N GLU A 77 -17.42 -16.29 -14.09
CA GLU A 77 -17.17 -17.39 -15.06
C GLU A 77 -16.82 -16.89 -16.48
N ALA A 78 -16.92 -15.58 -16.74
CA ALA A 78 -16.66 -14.96 -18.03
C ALA A 78 -15.18 -14.64 -18.33
N ILE A 79 -14.25 -14.76 -17.36
CA ILE A 79 -12.86 -14.32 -17.53
C ILE A 79 -11.90 -15.51 -17.69
N ASP A 80 -11.61 -15.87 -18.94
CA ASP A 80 -10.65 -16.92 -19.30
C ASP A 80 -9.22 -16.41 -19.58
N ASP A 81 -9.03 -15.10 -19.79
CA ASP A 81 -7.73 -14.50 -20.09
C ASP A 81 -7.05 -13.87 -18.86
N TRP A 82 -5.77 -14.18 -18.66
CA TRP A 82 -4.98 -13.67 -17.54
C TRP A 82 -4.73 -12.15 -17.60
N LYS A 83 -4.63 -11.56 -18.79
CA LYS A 83 -4.42 -10.11 -18.90
C LYS A 83 -5.71 -9.37 -18.56
N GLU A 84 -6.85 -9.87 -19.05
CA GLU A 84 -8.17 -9.38 -18.71
C GLU A 84 -8.45 -9.49 -17.20
N PHE A 85 -8.20 -10.66 -16.60
CA PHE A 85 -8.31 -10.86 -15.16
C PHE A 85 -7.53 -9.83 -14.35
N LYS A 86 -6.25 -9.61 -14.70
CA LYS A 86 -5.41 -8.60 -14.03
C LYS A 86 -5.95 -7.19 -14.20
N LYS A 87 -6.45 -6.85 -15.40
CA LYS A 87 -7.00 -5.53 -15.71
C LYS A 87 -8.25 -5.28 -14.86
N GLU A 88 -9.19 -6.21 -14.86
CA GLU A 88 -10.45 -6.08 -14.10
C GLU A 88 -10.21 -6.07 -12.60
N THR A 89 -9.35 -6.94 -12.08
CA THR A 89 -8.95 -6.94 -10.66
C THR A 89 -8.34 -5.60 -10.26
N ASN A 90 -7.41 -5.06 -11.07
CA ASN A 90 -6.81 -3.75 -10.78
C ASN A 90 -7.84 -2.62 -10.87
N ASN A 91 -8.70 -2.60 -11.88
CA ASN A 91 -9.75 -1.59 -12.04
C ASN A 91 -10.68 -1.56 -10.82
N LEU A 92 -11.16 -2.73 -10.39
CA LEU A 92 -12.05 -2.84 -9.23
C LEU A 92 -11.33 -2.44 -7.94
N PHE A 93 -10.07 -2.86 -7.77
CA PHE A 93 -9.24 -2.46 -6.64
C PHE A 93 -9.06 -0.93 -6.55
N TYR A 94 -8.65 -0.27 -7.64
CA TYR A 94 -8.47 1.17 -7.66
C TYR A 94 -9.78 1.93 -7.47
N ARG A 95 -10.89 1.42 -8.04
CA ARG A 95 -12.23 1.99 -7.82
C ARG A 95 -12.62 1.94 -6.34
N ARG A 96 -12.41 0.81 -5.66
CA ARG A 96 -12.70 0.67 -4.22
C ARG A 96 -11.83 1.58 -3.37
N VAL A 97 -10.54 1.70 -3.69
CA VAL A 97 -9.62 2.64 -3.02
C VAL A 97 -10.12 4.07 -3.18
N LYS A 98 -10.46 4.52 -4.39
CA LYS A 98 -10.97 5.88 -4.65
C LYS A 98 -12.25 6.17 -3.86
N ILE A 99 -13.19 5.23 -3.84
CA ILE A 99 -14.44 5.37 -3.06
C ILE A 99 -14.14 5.47 -1.56
N ALA A 100 -13.26 4.62 -1.04
CA ALA A 100 -12.87 4.64 0.37
C ALA A 100 -12.22 5.98 0.77
N LEU A 101 -11.31 6.50 -0.06
CA LEU A 101 -10.66 7.81 0.15
C LEU A 101 -11.65 8.97 0.09
N GLY A 102 -12.71 8.85 -0.71
CA GLY A 102 -13.84 9.79 -0.71
C GLY A 102 -14.58 9.85 0.63
N LYS A 103 -14.66 8.73 1.35
CA LYS A 103 -15.44 8.54 2.59
C LYS A 103 -14.63 8.64 3.88
N GLY A 104 -13.32 8.42 3.85
CA GLY A 104 -12.50 8.38 5.05
C GLY A 104 -11.11 7.79 4.81
N VAL A 105 -10.75 6.76 5.57
CA VAL A 105 -9.46 6.09 5.47
C VAL A 105 -9.56 4.84 4.60
N ALA A 106 -8.67 4.72 3.61
CA ALA A 106 -8.45 3.47 2.89
C ALA A 106 -7.26 2.73 3.52
N VAL A 107 -7.51 1.53 4.04
CA VAL A 107 -6.48 0.59 4.50
C VAL A 107 -6.33 -0.47 3.44
N VAL A 108 -5.16 -0.55 2.84
CA VAL A 108 -4.96 -1.31 1.61
C VAL A 108 -3.92 -2.38 1.83
N GLU A 109 -4.26 -3.59 1.39
CA GLU A 109 -3.40 -4.76 1.43
C GLU A 109 -3.18 -5.28 0.01
N LYS A 110 -1.91 -5.31 -0.40
CA LYS A 110 -1.39 -5.81 -1.68
C LYS A 110 0.08 -6.17 -1.45
N ASN A 111 0.75 -6.79 -2.42
CA ASN A 111 2.21 -7.00 -2.37
C ASN A 111 3.00 -5.69 -2.53
N PHE A 112 2.87 -4.77 -1.55
CA PHE A 112 3.60 -3.51 -1.48
C PHE A 112 5.06 -3.70 -1.06
N ARG A 113 5.55 -4.93 -0.92
CA ARG A 113 6.99 -5.17 -0.77
C ARG A 113 7.69 -4.70 -2.04
N ASN A 114 7.17 -4.99 -3.22
CA ASN A 114 7.75 -4.52 -4.48
C ASN A 114 7.64 -2.98 -4.60
N LEU A 115 8.78 -2.31 -4.85
CA LEU A 115 8.85 -0.85 -4.93
C LEU A 115 8.01 -0.28 -6.09
N GLU A 116 8.14 -0.87 -7.28
CA GLU A 116 7.43 -0.44 -8.49
C GLU A 116 5.91 -0.57 -8.30
N THR A 117 5.46 -1.70 -7.75
CA THR A 117 4.03 -1.91 -7.41
C THR A 117 3.54 -0.86 -6.43
N ARG A 118 4.34 -0.53 -5.42
CA ARG A 118 3.99 0.48 -4.40
C ARG A 118 3.94 1.88 -5.00
N ILE A 119 4.90 2.26 -5.83
CA ILE A 119 4.98 3.58 -6.45
C ILE A 119 3.90 3.76 -7.52
N GLY A 120 3.71 2.78 -8.40
CA GLY A 120 2.62 2.82 -9.39
C GLY A 120 1.25 2.91 -8.73
N PHE A 121 1.05 2.22 -7.59
CA PHE A 121 -0.16 2.36 -6.80
C PHE A 121 -0.33 3.77 -6.20
N LEU A 122 0.73 4.33 -5.60
CA LEU A 122 0.70 5.65 -4.99
C LEU A 122 0.44 6.76 -6.03
N GLU A 123 0.97 6.61 -7.24
CA GLU A 123 0.70 7.51 -8.37
C GLU A 123 -0.80 7.55 -8.67
N VAL A 124 -1.41 6.38 -8.90
CA VAL A 124 -2.86 6.27 -9.16
C VAL A 124 -3.68 6.81 -7.98
N ALA A 125 -3.26 6.55 -6.75
CA ALA A 125 -3.96 7.05 -5.57
C ALA A 125 -3.87 8.58 -5.45
N SER A 126 -2.74 9.18 -5.82
CA SER A 126 -2.54 10.64 -5.76
C SER A 126 -3.48 11.42 -6.70
N LEU A 127 -3.95 10.78 -7.78
CA LEU A 127 -5.01 11.32 -8.65
C LEU A 127 -6.34 11.57 -7.92
N SER A 128 -6.52 11.00 -6.72
CA SER A 128 -7.68 11.25 -5.86
C SER A 128 -7.52 12.52 -4.99
N GLY A 129 -6.44 13.28 -5.18
CA GLY A 129 -6.14 14.54 -4.49
C GLY A 129 -5.01 14.42 -3.48
N ASN A 130 -4.75 15.50 -2.73
CA ASN A 130 -3.70 15.54 -1.72
C ASN A 130 -4.08 14.73 -0.48
N ILE A 131 -3.71 13.45 -0.47
CA ILE A 131 -4.02 12.48 0.57
C ILE A 131 -2.73 12.10 1.30
N GLU A 132 -2.77 12.15 2.64
CA GLU A 132 -1.65 11.67 3.45
C GLU A 132 -1.53 10.14 3.30
N ALA A 133 -0.40 9.70 2.75
CA ALA A 133 -0.06 8.30 2.54
C ALA A 133 0.85 7.80 3.67
N ILE A 134 0.48 6.69 4.29
CA ILE A 134 1.19 6.11 5.42
C ILE A 134 1.53 4.66 5.09
N LEU A 135 2.79 4.29 5.24
CA LEU A 135 3.23 2.90 5.16
C LEU A 135 3.37 2.33 6.57
N ILE A 136 2.74 1.18 6.84
CA ILE A 136 2.91 0.44 8.10
C ILE A 136 3.49 -0.93 7.77
N VAL A 137 4.64 -1.23 8.36
CA VAL A 137 5.42 -2.43 8.07
C VAL A 137 5.54 -3.28 9.32
N ASN A 138 5.31 -4.59 9.19
CA ASN A 138 5.57 -5.54 10.25
C ASN A 138 7.08 -5.66 10.52
N LYS A 139 7.51 -5.33 11.74
CA LYS A 139 8.93 -5.35 12.14
C LYS A 139 9.51 -6.76 12.13
N ARG A 140 8.71 -7.79 12.40
CA ARG A 140 9.17 -9.19 12.34
C ARG A 140 9.39 -9.63 10.90
N LEU A 141 8.51 -9.25 9.98
CA LEU A 141 8.69 -9.51 8.56
C LEU A 141 9.94 -8.80 8.02
N LEU A 142 10.11 -7.51 8.35
CA LEU A 142 11.32 -6.75 7.99
C LEU A 142 12.62 -7.42 8.44
N LYS A 143 12.63 -8.13 9.58
CA LYS A 143 13.82 -8.84 10.06
C LYS A 143 14.12 -10.14 9.31
N LYS A 144 13.16 -10.70 8.58
CA LYS A 144 13.28 -12.00 7.90
C LYS A 144 13.35 -11.87 6.37
N ASP A 145 12.76 -10.83 5.82
CA ASP A 145 12.66 -10.59 4.38
C ASP A 145 13.85 -9.74 3.91
N SER A 146 14.82 -10.39 3.25
CA SER A 146 16.06 -9.74 2.78
C SER A 146 15.80 -8.61 1.78
N TYR A 147 14.75 -8.74 0.96
CA TYR A 147 14.37 -7.71 0.00
C TYR A 147 13.81 -6.47 0.72
N LEU A 148 12.99 -6.66 1.74
CA LEU A 148 12.46 -5.56 2.55
C LEU A 148 13.57 -4.87 3.38
N GLN A 149 14.58 -5.62 3.82
CA GLN A 149 15.78 -5.06 4.47
C GLN A 149 16.59 -4.17 3.54
N GLN A 150 16.80 -4.60 2.30
CA GLN A 150 17.52 -3.80 1.30
C GLN A 150 16.78 -2.49 1.01
N GLN A 151 15.45 -2.55 0.86
CA GLN A 151 14.65 -1.35 0.70
C GLN A 151 14.73 -0.42 1.90
N TYR A 152 14.68 -0.96 3.11
CA TYR A 152 14.85 -0.16 4.33
C TYR A 152 16.23 0.50 4.39
N ALA A 153 17.30 -0.25 4.16
CA ALA A 153 18.68 0.25 4.19
C ALA A 153 18.94 1.37 3.16
N LYS A 154 18.26 1.30 2.00
CA LYS A 154 18.34 2.32 0.95
C LYS A 154 17.30 3.44 1.07
N GLY A 155 16.48 3.44 2.13
CA GLY A 155 15.43 4.45 2.34
C GLY A 155 14.27 4.40 1.34
N LEU A 156 14.08 3.28 0.64
CA LEU A 156 13.07 3.11 -0.41
C LEU A 156 11.65 2.95 0.14
N LEU A 157 11.52 2.57 1.42
CA LEU A 157 10.22 2.50 2.11
C LEU A 157 9.61 3.88 2.36
N GLN A 158 10.41 4.94 2.30
CA GLN A 158 9.96 6.32 2.54
C GLN A 158 9.46 7.00 1.27
N ILE A 159 9.73 6.43 0.09
CA ILE A 159 9.43 7.05 -1.19
C ILE A 159 7.92 6.99 -1.45
N GLY A 160 7.35 8.12 -1.90
CA GLY A 160 5.93 8.26 -2.25
C GLY A 160 4.97 8.35 -1.06
N VAL A 161 5.46 8.22 0.17
CA VAL A 161 4.64 8.26 1.39
C VAL A 161 5.06 9.41 2.31
N ASP A 162 4.17 9.81 3.21
CA ASP A 162 4.44 10.88 4.18
C ASP A 162 5.07 10.33 5.46
N LYS A 163 4.65 9.13 5.90
CA LYS A 163 5.11 8.50 7.14
C LYS A 163 5.30 7.00 6.98
N VAL A 164 6.32 6.48 7.65
CA VAL A 164 6.58 5.04 7.76
C VAL A 164 6.56 4.64 9.24
N TYR A 165 5.78 3.62 9.57
CA TYR A 165 5.72 3.02 10.90
C TYR A 165 6.17 1.56 10.86
N PHE A 166 6.89 1.13 11.89
CA PHE A 166 7.25 -0.26 12.11
C PHE A 166 6.55 -0.77 13.38
N ILE A 167 5.72 -1.81 13.26
CA ILE A 167 4.95 -2.37 14.39
C ILE A 167 5.18 -3.85 14.63
#